data_AF-A0A3M1N1T7-F1
#
_entry.id   AF-A0A3M1N1T7-F1
#
_cell.length_a   1.000
_cell.length_b   1.000
_cell.length_c   1.000
_cell.angle_alpha   90.00
_cell.angle_beta   90.00
_cell.angle_gamma   90.00
#
_symmetry.space_group_name_H-M   'P 1'
#
loop_
_entity.id
_entity.type
_entity.pdbx_description
1 polymer ?
#
loop_
_entity_poly.entity_id
_entity_poly.type
_entity_poly.pdbx_seq_one_letter_code
_entity_poly.pdbx_strand_id
1 'polypeptide(L)' 'MTETLINLYDLSDQALQALMAEWQQPAFRAKQLAEWLYKHKVSAFEAMTNLPKALREQLAARTRLGGLTQVAEQ' A
#
# COMPACT_ATOMS: atom_id res chain seq x y z
N MET A 1 -18.56 11.51 5.30
CA MET A 1 -17.15 11.77 4.94
C MET A 1 -16.54 10.42 4.64
N THR A 2 -16.61 9.95 3.40
CA THR A 2 -16.11 8.61 3.06
C THR A 2 -14.63 8.72 2.71
N GLU A 3 -13.78 8.22 3.60
CA GLU A 3 -12.33 8.14 3.43
C GLU A 3 -11.99 7.21 2.26
N THR A 4 -11.51 7.81 1.16
CA THR A 4 -11.06 7.08 -0.02
C THR A 4 -9.69 6.45 0.26
N LEU A 5 -9.64 5.15 0.55
CA LEU A 5 -8.38 4.42 0.74
C LEU A 5 -7.52 4.46 -0.53
N ILE A 6 -6.23 4.75 -0.37
CA ILE A 6 -5.29 4.92 -1.49
C ILE A 6 -5.05 3.55 -2.16
N ASN A 7 -5.23 3.46 -3.47
CA ASN A 7 -4.92 2.22 -4.20
C ASN A 7 -3.42 2.12 -4.50
N LEU A 8 -2.73 1.14 -3.91
CA LEU A 8 -1.29 0.99 -4.09
C LEU A 8 -0.88 0.65 -5.53
N TYR A 9 -1.77 0.05 -6.32
CA TYR A 9 -1.49 -0.25 -7.73
C TYR A 9 -1.56 0.98 -8.65
N ASP A 10 -2.18 2.06 -8.19
CA ASP A 10 -2.26 3.34 -8.91
C ASP A 10 -1.04 4.22 -8.63
N LEU A 11 -0.38 3.98 -7.49
CA LEU A 11 0.80 4.72 -7.09
C LEU A 11 2.03 4.32 -7.93
N SER A 12 2.77 5.32 -8.38
CA SER A 12 4.12 5.14 -8.95
C SER A 12 5.15 4.86 -7.85
N ASP A 13 6.32 4.34 -8.22
CA ASP A 13 7.44 4.08 -7.28
C ASP A 13 7.81 5.33 -6.45
N GLN A 14 7.84 6.51 -7.07
CA GLN A 14 8.06 7.77 -6.34
C GLN A 14 6.97 8.08 -5.31
N ALA A 15 5.71 7.80 -5.62
CA ALA A 15 4.60 8.03 -4.71
C ALA A 15 4.62 7.03 -3.54
N LEU A 16 5.01 5.77 -3.79
CA LEU A 16 5.26 4.79 -2.74
C LEU A 16 6.40 5.24 -1.81
N GLN A 17 7.48 5.78 -2.37
CA GLN A 17 8.59 6.34 -1.58
C GLN A 17 8.14 7.54 -0.73
N ALA A 18 7.37 8.46 -1.31
CA ALA A 18 6.83 9.62 -0.60
C ALA A 18 5.91 9.19 0.55
N LEU A 19 5.04 8.19 0.32
CA LEU A 19 4.16 7.63 1.35
C LEU A 19 4.96 7.01 2.51
N MET A 20 6.02 6.28 2.19
CA MET A 20 6.91 5.73 3.21
C MET A 20 7.62 6.83 4.00
N ALA A 21 8.10 7.87 3.32
CA ALA A 21 8.74 9.03 3.96
C ALA A 21 7.77 9.77 4.89
N GLU A 22 6.51 9.96 4.48
CA GLU A 22 5.45 10.55 5.32
C GLU A 22 5.24 9.76 6.61
N TRP A 23 5.34 8.43 6.56
CA TRP A 23 5.19 7.55 7.71
C TRP A 23 6.50 7.29 8.47
N GLN A 24 7.54 8.10 8.20
CA GLN A 24 8.88 7.94 8.74
C GLN A 24 9.46 6.52 8.54
N GLN A 25 9.02 5.83 7.50
CA GLN A 25 9.56 4.55 7.09
C GLN A 25 10.75 4.76 6.15
N PRO A 26 11.76 3.89 6.22
CA PRO A 26 12.92 4.00 5.36
C PRO A 26 12.56 3.72 3.90
N ALA A 27 13.17 4.46 2.97
CA ALA A 27 12.83 4.40 1.54
C ALA A 27 12.96 3.00 0.91
N PHE A 28 13.80 2.12 1.45
CA PHE A 28 13.90 0.73 0.97
C PHE A 28 12.61 -0.07 1.18
N ARG A 29 11.75 0.30 2.16
CA ARG A 29 10.46 -0.33 2.38
C ARG A 29 9.50 -0.11 1.22
N ALA A 30 9.59 1.04 0.55
CA ALA A 30 8.83 1.30 -0.67
C ALA A 30 9.21 0.31 -1.77
N LYS A 31 10.50 0.04 -1.95
CA LYS A 31 10.98 -0.99 -2.90
C LYS A 31 10.49 -2.38 -2.54
N GLN A 32 10.57 -2.78 -1.28
CA GLN A 32 10.05 -4.09 -0.85
C GLN A 32 8.55 -4.20 -1.14
N LEU A 33 7.78 -3.16 -0.82
CA LEU A 33 6.35 -3.10 -1.11
C LEU A 33 6.09 -3.19 -2.62
N ALA A 34 6.79 -2.40 -3.44
CA ALA A 34 6.69 -2.42 -4.89
C ALA A 34 7.01 -3.81 -5.47
N GLU A 35 8.03 -4.50 -4.96
CA GLU A 35 8.32 -5.88 -5.36
C GLU A 35 7.16 -6.83 -5.05
N TRP A 36 6.56 -6.73 -3.87
CA TRP A 36 5.37 -7.53 -3.52
C TRP A 36 4.16 -7.20 -4.42
N LEU A 37 3.94 -5.93 -4.73
CA LEU A 37 2.84 -5.47 -5.58
C LEU A 37 3.00 -5.94 -7.03
N TYR A 38 4.17 -5.70 -7.64
CA TYR A 38 4.39 -5.91 -9.07
C TYR A 38 4.95 -7.29 -9.42
N LYS A 39 5.86 -7.85 -8.61
CA LYS A 39 6.40 -9.20 -8.85
C LYS A 39 5.49 -10.29 -8.30
N HIS A 40 5.11 -10.17 -7.02
CA HIS A 40 4.34 -11.22 -6.35
C HIS A 40 2.83 -11.10 -6.56
N LYS A 41 2.33 -9.91 -6.93
CA LYS A 41 0.90 -9.64 -7.18
C LYS A 41 0.00 -10.11 -6.04
N VAL A 42 0.41 -9.81 -4.80
CA VAL A 42 -0.32 -10.24 -3.61
C VAL A 42 -1.67 -9.55 -3.50
N SER A 43 -2.68 -10.31 -3.07
CA SER A 43 -4.04 -9.81 -2.83
C SER A 43 -4.28 -9.34 -1.40
N ALA A 44 -3.33 -9.58 -0.48
CA ALA A 44 -3.45 -9.23 0.93
C ALA A 44 -2.10 -8.78 1.52
N PHE A 45 -2.14 -7.80 2.42
CA PHE A 45 -0.94 -7.32 3.14
C PHE A 45 -0.33 -8.41 4.02
N GLU A 46 -1.14 -9.34 4.51
CA GLU A 46 -0.69 -10.46 5.34
C GLU A 46 0.30 -11.37 4.61
N ALA A 47 0.15 -11.52 3.29
CA ALA A 47 1.06 -12.31 2.45
C ALA A 47 2.47 -11.69 2.36
N MET A 48 2.63 -10.40 2.66
CA MET A 48 3.92 -9.71 2.69
C MET A 48 4.68 -10.03 3.98
N THR A 49 5.10 -11.28 4.15
CA THR A 49 5.79 -11.76 5.37
C THR A 49 7.12 -11.08 5.63
N ASN A 50 7.71 -10.46 4.60
CA ASN A 50 8.95 -9.69 4.70
C ASN A 50 8.74 -8.26 5.27
N LEU A 51 7.48 -7.85 5.49
CA LEU A 51 7.14 -6.57 6.13
C LEU A 51 6.72 -6.80 7.59
N PRO A 52 7.13 -5.93 8.53
CA PRO A 52 6.73 -6.05 9.92
C PRO A 52 5.22 -5.82 10.07
N LYS A 53 4.65 -6.42 11.12
CA LYS A 53 3.22 -6.34 11.41
C LYS A 53 2.70 -4.89 11.47
N ALA A 54 3.40 -4.01 12.17
CA ALA A 54 3.03 -2.60 12.28
C ALA A 54 2.88 -1.89 10.91
N LEU A 55 3.77 -2.19 9.95
CA LEU A 55 3.68 -1.60 8.62
C LEU A 55 2.50 -2.18 7.83
N ARG A 56 2.23 -3.48 7.97
CA ARG A 56 1.06 -4.13 7.33
C ARG A 56 -0.25 -3.55 7.87
N GLU A 57 -0.33 -3.30 9.17
CA GLU A 57 -1.49 -2.67 9.81
C GLU A 57 -1.68 -1.22 9.33
N GLN A 58 -0.60 -0.44 9.27
CA GLN A 58 -0.62 0.92 8.74
C GLN A 58 -1.08 0.95 7.27
N LEU A 59 -0.56 0.04 6.45
CA LEU A 59 -0.94 -0.08 5.05
C LEU A 59 -2.41 -0.46 4.91
N ALA A 60 -2.90 -1.44 5.68
CA ALA A 60 -4.30 -1.84 5.65
C ALA A 60 -5.26 -0.74 6.12
N ALA A 61 -4.82 0.13 7.03
CA ALA A 61 -5.64 1.23 7.55
C ALA A 61 -5.73 2.42 6.59
N ARG A 62 -4.72 2.66 5.76
CA ARG A 62 -4.62 3.85 4.88
C ARG A 62 -4.70 3.56 3.38
N THR A 63 -4.50 2.30 2.99
CA THR A 63 -4.34 1.89 1.59
C THR A 63 -5.03 0.56 1.30
N ARG A 64 -5.21 0.25 0.02
CA ARG A 64 -5.79 -1.00 -0.46
C ARG A 64 -4.98 -1.64 -1.58
N LEU A 65 -5.08 -2.97 -1.69
CA LEU A 65 -4.42 -3.78 -2.72
C LEU A 65 -5.41 -4.17 -3.81
N GLY A 66 -5.51 -3.33 -4.84
CA GLY A 66 -6.35 -3.64 -6.00
C GLY A 66 -7.83 -3.80 -5.63
N GLY A 67 -8.64 -4.11 -6.65
CA GLY A 67 -10.08 -4.22 -6.51
C GLY A 67 -10.80 -2.97 -7.01
N LEU A 68 -11.64 -3.17 -8.03
CA LEU A 68 -12.72 -2.26 -8.36
C LEU A 68 -13.72 -2.31 -7.20
N THR A 69 -13.55 -1.43 -6.21
CA THR A 69 -14.61 -1.17 -5.24
C THR A 69 -14.98 0.29 -5.34
N GLN A 70 -16.10 0.48 -6.04
CA GLN A 70 -17.14 1.51 -5.95
C GLN A 70 -16.71 2.86 -5.37
N VAL A 71 -16.57 3.82 -6.28
CA VAL A 71 -17.09 5.17 -6.05
C VAL A 71 -18.57 4.99 -5.70
N ALA A 72 -18.93 5.00 -4.42
CA ALA A 72 -20.29 5.30 -4.03
C ALA A 72 -20.47 6.79 -4.30
N GLU A 73 -20.94 7.08 -5.51
CA GLU A 73 -21.43 8.38 -5.93
C GLU A 73 -22.42 8.90 -4.85
N GLN A 74 -22.22 10.15 -4.44
CA GLN A 74 -23.14 10.91 -3.60
C GLN A 74 -23.81 11.97 -4.46
#